data_AF-A4S206-F1
#
_entry.id   AF-A4S206-F1
#
_cell.length_a   1.000
_cell.length_b   1.000
_cell.length_c   1.000
_cell.angle_alpha   90.00
_cell.angle_beta   90.00
_cell.angle_gamma   90.00
#
_symmetry.space_group_name_H-M   'P 1'
#
loop_
_entity.id
_entity.type
_entity.pdbx_description
1 polymer ?
#
loop_
_entity_poly.entity_id
_entity_poly.type
_entity_poly.pdbx_seq_one_letter_code
_entity_poly.pdbx_strand_id
1 'polypeptide(L)'
;DAGKQVYLGGFDSEEQAAIAYDVIAVKCRGMKAQTNFDLRNYANELNALESISKEDLVLSLRRQSKGFSKGSSKFRGVTKHAKGKFEARIGQMIGKKYRYLGLYDTEVEAAVAYDVACVADRGLSAVTNFDISSYSE
;
A
#
# COMPACT_ATOMS: atom_id res chain seq x y z
N ASP A 1 2.89 24.31 6.38
CA ASP A 1 2.34 22.96 6.57
C ASP A 1 3.26 22.20 7.52
N ALA A 2 2.97 22.28 8.82
CA ALA A 2 3.87 21.83 9.89
C ALA A 2 3.25 20.66 10.64
N GLY A 3 3.99 19.55 10.74
CA GLY A 3 3.74 18.51 11.75
C GLY A 3 2.69 17.43 11.45
N LYS A 4 2.10 17.36 10.24
CA LYS A 4 1.16 16.29 9.92
C LYS A 4 1.89 14.94 9.86
N GLN A 5 1.57 14.04 10.79
CA GLN A 5 2.08 12.67 10.76
C GLN A 5 1.50 11.91 9.56
N VAL A 6 2.37 11.19 8.85
CA VAL A 6 1.99 10.33 7.72
C VAL A 6 2.24 8.89 8.11
N TYR A 7 1.19 8.08 8.14
CA TYR A 7 1.33 6.63 8.32
C TYR A 7 1.94 6.01 7.06
N LEU A 8 3.08 5.32 7.18
CA LEU A 8 3.80 4.73 6.05
C LEU A 8 3.45 3.27 5.79
N GLY A 9 2.89 2.58 6.79
CA GLY A 9 2.57 1.16 6.72
C GLY A 9 2.92 0.43 8.02
N GLY A 10 2.54 -0.84 8.11
CA GLY A 10 3.03 -1.77 9.14
C GLY A 10 4.02 -2.74 8.52
N PHE A 11 5.17 -2.94 9.16
CA PHE A 11 6.26 -3.77 8.65
C PHE A 11 6.54 -4.93 9.61
N ASP A 12 7.11 -6.02 9.09
CA ASP A 12 7.37 -7.23 9.88
C ASP A 12 8.64 -7.11 10.74
N SER A 13 9.51 -6.14 10.43
CA SER A 13 10.75 -5.90 11.17
C SER A 13 11.01 -4.40 11.39
N GLU A 14 11.80 -4.11 12.41
CA GLU A 14 12.22 -2.75 12.75
C GLU A 14 13.06 -2.14 11.63
N GLU A 15 13.93 -2.94 11.00
CA GLU A 15 14.79 -2.51 9.90
C GLU A 15 13.96 -2.07 8.69
N GLN A 16 12.92 -2.83 8.32
CA GLN A 16 12.02 -2.46 7.23
C GLN A 16 11.27 -1.16 7.52
N ALA A 17 10.82 -0.97 8.77
CA ALA A 17 10.15 0.26 9.18
C ALA A 17 11.09 1.47 9.15
N ALA A 18 12.33 1.31 9.62
CA ALA A 18 13.36 2.35 9.60
C ALA A 18 13.76 2.71 8.15
N ILE A 19 13.91 1.73 7.26
CA ILE A 19 14.15 1.97 5.83
C ILE A 19 13.01 2.77 5.20
N ALA A 20 11.76 2.39 5.45
CA ALA A 20 10.59 3.11 4.91
C ALA A 20 10.55 4.57 5.40
N TYR A 21 10.91 4.81 6.66
CA TYR A 21 11.04 6.16 7.21
C TYR A 21 12.15 6.95 6.51
N ASP A 22 13.34 6.37 6.39
CA ASP A 22 14.52 7.02 5.79
C ASP A 22 14.23 7.44 4.34
N VAL A 23 13.63 6.55 3.55
CA VAL A 23 13.23 6.82 2.16
C VAL A 23 12.31 8.05 2.06
N ILE A 24 11.31 8.16 2.95
CA ILE A 24 10.40 9.31 2.97
C ILE A 24 11.09 10.57 3.49
N ALA A 25 11.90 10.46 4.53
CA ALA A 25 12.64 11.57 5.10
C ALA A 25 13.58 12.19 4.05
N VAL A 26 14.27 11.34 3.29
CA VAL A 26 15.14 11.71 2.16
C VAL A 26 14.32 12.36 1.04
N LYS A 27 13.17 11.80 0.65
CA LYS A 27 12.30 12.44 -0.35
C LYS A 27 11.81 13.83 0.07
N CYS A 28 11.58 14.05 1.37
CA CYS A 28 11.07 15.32 1.89
C CYS A 28 12.17 16.36 2.17
N ARG A 29 13.36 15.93 2.59
CA ARG A 29 14.42 16.82 3.12
C ARG A 29 15.72 16.75 2.32
N GLY A 30 15.80 15.90 1.31
CA GLY A 30 17.00 15.64 0.51
C GLY A 30 18.15 15.11 1.36
N MET A 31 19.39 15.47 1.00
CA MET A 31 20.62 15.05 1.70
C MET A 31 20.72 15.54 3.15
N LYS A 32 19.84 16.45 3.59
CA LYS A 32 19.78 16.94 4.98
C LYS A 32 18.88 16.08 5.87
N ALA A 33 18.27 15.03 5.34
CA ALA A 33 17.46 14.12 6.13
C ALA A 33 18.30 13.45 7.22
N GLN A 34 17.78 13.42 8.44
CA GLN A 34 18.29 12.55 9.49
C GLN A 34 17.71 11.15 9.24
N THR A 35 18.58 10.21 8.90
CA THR A 35 18.26 8.82 8.58
C THR A 35 18.79 7.89 9.66
N ASN A 36 18.17 6.72 9.79
CA ASN A 36 18.59 5.64 10.66
C ASN A 36 19.80 4.89 10.08
N PHE A 37 19.90 4.81 8.74
CA PHE A 37 21.03 4.20 8.03
C PHE A 37 21.79 5.22 7.17
N ASP A 38 23.00 4.84 6.75
CA ASP A 38 23.85 5.69 5.89
C ASP A 38 23.17 5.94 4.54
N LEU A 39 23.17 7.19 4.07
CA LEU A 39 22.59 7.60 2.80
C LEU A 39 23.13 6.81 1.59
N ARG A 40 24.37 6.31 1.67
CA ARG A 40 24.98 5.47 0.64
C ARG A 40 24.23 4.17 0.42
N ASN A 41 23.53 3.66 1.45
CA ASN A 41 22.71 2.47 1.33
C ASN A 41 21.49 2.70 0.42
N TYR A 42 21.09 3.96 0.24
CA TYR A 42 19.96 4.37 -0.60
C TYR A 42 20.37 4.93 -1.96
N ALA A 43 21.67 4.94 -2.29
CA ALA A 43 22.19 5.58 -3.49
C ALA A 43 21.53 5.09 -4.78
N ASN A 44 21.21 3.80 -4.86
CA ASN A 44 20.54 3.20 -6.01
C ASN A 44 19.05 3.57 -6.09
N GLU A 45 18.37 3.64 -4.93
CA GLU A 45 16.95 4.00 -4.88
C GLU A 45 16.73 5.50 -5.05
N LEU A 46 17.69 6.35 -4.65
CA LEU A 46 17.62 7.81 -4.72
C LEU A 46 17.24 8.34 -6.11
N ASN A 47 17.80 7.77 -7.18
CA ASN A 47 17.47 8.17 -8.55
C ASN A 47 16.02 7.83 -8.91
N ALA A 48 15.52 6.66 -8.49
CA ALA A 48 14.12 6.30 -8.67
C ALA A 48 13.20 7.23 -7.84
N LEU A 49 13.66 7.63 -6.65
CA LEU A 49 12.95 8.54 -5.76
C LEU A 49 12.81 9.96 -6.32
N GLU A 50 13.67 10.42 -7.23
CA GLU A 50 13.50 11.75 -7.85
C GLU A 50 12.24 11.81 -8.73
N SER A 51 12.02 10.76 -9.53
CA SER A 51 10.93 10.69 -10.51
C SER A 51 9.52 10.49 -9.92
N ILE A 52 9.43 9.89 -8.73
CA ILE A 52 8.15 9.58 -8.07
C ILE A 52 7.66 10.76 -7.21
N SER A 53 6.35 11.02 -7.16
CA SER A 53 5.80 12.03 -6.24
C SER A 53 5.91 11.55 -4.77
N LYS A 54 5.83 12.48 -3.81
CA LYS A 54 5.82 12.11 -2.38
C LYS A 54 4.60 11.24 -2.06
N GLU A 55 3.46 11.58 -2.65
CA GLU A 55 2.19 10.91 -2.47
C GLU A 55 2.25 9.47 -3.00
N ASP A 56 2.77 9.27 -4.21
CA ASP A 56 2.92 7.94 -4.82
C ASP A 56 3.92 7.07 -4.05
N LEU A 57 5.00 7.68 -3.55
CA LEU A 57 5.96 6.97 -2.70
C LEU A 57 5.32 6.47 -1.40
N VAL A 58 4.51 7.31 -0.74
CA VAL A 58 3.75 6.90 0.46
C VAL A 58 2.77 5.78 0.13
N LEU A 59 2.07 5.86 -1.01
CA LEU A 59 1.15 4.80 -1.44
C LEU A 59 1.88 3.49 -1.74
N SER A 60 3.04 3.57 -2.38
CA SER A 60 3.91 2.41 -2.65
C SER A 60 4.37 1.73 -1.36
N LEU A 61 4.84 2.50 -0.36
CA LEU A 61 5.23 1.95 0.94
C LEU A 61 4.04 1.28 1.66
N ARG A 62 2.86 1.91 1.64
CA ARG A 62 1.64 1.32 2.23
C ARG A 62 1.21 0.04 1.54
N ARG A 63 1.39 -0.05 0.21
CA ARG A 63 1.09 -1.24 -0.61
C ARG A 63 2.04 -2.39 -0.27
N GLN A 64 3.33 -2.10 -0.11
CA GLN A 64 4.34 -3.09 0.29
C GLN A 64 4.20 -3.53 1.75
N SER A 65 3.56 -2.70 2.57
CA SER A 65 3.36 -2.97 4.00
C SER A 65 2.55 -4.25 4.28
N LYS A 66 2.84 -4.85 5.43
CA LYS A 66 2.25 -6.09 5.97
C LYS A 66 1.14 -5.83 6.98
N GLY A 67 0.89 -4.57 7.33
CA GLY A 67 -0.10 -4.15 8.34
C GLY A 67 -1.57 -4.45 8.02
N PHE A 68 -1.90 -5.13 6.92
CA PHE A 68 -3.23 -5.66 6.65
C PHE A 68 -3.17 -7.16 6.43
N SER A 69 -4.11 -7.88 7.04
CA SER A 69 -4.30 -9.30 6.77
C SER A 69 -4.69 -9.51 5.30
N LYS A 70 -3.91 -10.33 4.61
CA LYS A 70 -4.17 -10.75 3.21
C LYS A 70 -5.10 -11.98 3.15
N GLY A 71 -5.64 -12.41 4.29
CA GLY A 71 -6.50 -13.58 4.38
C GLY A 71 -5.79 -14.83 3.88
N SER A 72 -6.49 -15.63 3.08
CA SER A 72 -5.96 -16.85 2.44
C SER A 72 -5.38 -16.60 1.04
N SER A 73 -5.19 -15.34 0.65
CA SER A 73 -4.62 -14.94 -0.64
C SER A 73 -3.36 -14.09 -0.46
N LYS A 74 -2.60 -13.89 -1.53
CA LYS A 74 -1.51 -12.91 -1.57
C LYS A 74 -2.00 -11.46 -1.71
N PHE A 75 -3.27 -11.25 -2.06
CA PHE A 75 -3.88 -9.94 -2.26
C PHE A 75 -4.77 -9.52 -1.09
N ARG A 76 -4.76 -8.22 -0.80
CA ARG A 76 -5.59 -7.58 0.22
C ARG A 76 -7.06 -7.68 -0.19
N GLY A 77 -7.92 -7.99 0.79
CA GLY A 77 -9.35 -8.12 0.56
C GLY A 77 -9.78 -9.33 -0.25
N VAL A 78 -8.85 -10.23 -0.60
CA VAL A 78 -9.13 -11.47 -1.32
C VAL A 78 -9.11 -12.64 -0.35
N THR A 79 -10.06 -13.55 -0.48
CA THR A 79 -10.14 -14.76 0.36
C THR A 79 -10.57 -15.94 -0.50
N LYS A 80 -9.83 -17.04 -0.41
CA LYS A 80 -10.18 -18.30 -1.07
C LYS A 80 -11.49 -18.84 -0.51
N HIS A 81 -12.46 -19.00 -1.38
CA HIS A 81 -13.79 -19.51 -1.07
C HIS A 81 -13.85 -21.03 -1.29
N ALA A 82 -14.85 -21.69 -0.71
CA ALA A 82 -15.17 -23.08 -1.01
C ALA A 82 -15.39 -23.27 -2.53
N LYS A 83 -14.99 -24.42 -3.06
CA LYS A 83 -14.97 -24.76 -4.51
C LYS A 83 -13.88 -24.10 -5.35
N GLY A 84 -12.87 -23.49 -4.74
CA GLY A 84 -11.68 -23.00 -5.45
C GLY A 84 -11.83 -21.62 -6.11
N LYS A 85 -12.93 -20.91 -5.85
CA LYS A 85 -13.15 -19.52 -6.26
C LYS A 85 -12.51 -18.53 -5.28
N PHE A 86 -12.47 -17.26 -5.66
CA PHE A 86 -11.92 -16.17 -4.85
C PHE A 86 -12.97 -15.09 -4.57
N GLU A 87 -13.16 -14.79 -3.28
CA GLU A 87 -14.07 -13.75 -2.82
C GLU A 87 -13.30 -12.44 -2.62
N ALA A 88 -13.83 -11.35 -3.18
CA ALA A 88 -13.38 -9.99 -2.90
C ALA A 88 -14.28 -9.35 -1.85
N ARG A 89 -13.69 -8.72 -0.82
CA ARG A 89 -14.42 -8.06 0.27
C ARG A 89 -13.67 -6.85 0.79
N ILE A 90 -14.40 -5.78 1.10
CA ILE A 90 -13.86 -4.55 1.70
C ILE A 90 -14.42 -4.32 3.09
N GLY A 91 -13.54 -4.00 4.05
CA GLY A 91 -13.94 -3.76 5.44
C GLY A 91 -14.64 -2.42 5.60
N GLN A 92 -15.79 -2.40 6.28
CA GLN A 92 -16.43 -1.18 6.73
C GLN A 92 -15.86 -0.79 8.10
N MET A 93 -15.46 0.48 8.26
CA MET A 93 -14.93 0.99 9.53
C MET A 93 -15.98 0.97 10.66
N ILE A 94 -17.26 0.96 10.32
CA ILE A 94 -18.36 0.95 11.29
C ILE A 94 -18.88 -0.48 11.45
N GLY A 95 -18.74 -1.03 12.65
CA GLY A 95 -19.39 -2.29 13.04
C GLY A 95 -18.69 -3.59 12.62
N LYS A 96 -17.40 -3.58 12.25
CA LYS A 96 -16.62 -4.77 11.84
C LYS A 96 -17.30 -5.61 10.74
N LYS A 97 -18.09 -4.97 9.89
CA LYS A 97 -18.81 -5.62 8.79
C LYS A 97 -17.98 -5.52 7.51
N TYR A 98 -17.98 -6.57 6.71
CA TYR A 98 -17.37 -6.53 5.38
C TYR A 98 -18.47 -6.34 4.33
N ARG A 99 -18.21 -5.51 3.33
CA ARG A 99 -18.99 -5.44 2.10
C ARG A 99 -18.42 -6.47 1.13
N TYR A 100 -19.25 -7.44 0.73
CA TYR A 100 -18.95 -8.40 -0.32
C TYR A 100 -18.95 -7.71 -1.67
N LEU A 101 -17.91 -7.95 -2.48
CA LEU A 101 -17.71 -7.34 -3.80
C LEU A 101 -17.84 -8.33 -4.95
N GLY A 102 -17.90 -9.64 -4.67
CA GLY A 102 -18.08 -10.67 -5.69
C GLY A 102 -17.28 -11.93 -5.45
N LEU A 103 -17.56 -12.93 -6.29
CA LEU A 103 -16.84 -14.18 -6.42
C LEU A 103 -16.25 -14.26 -7.83
N TYR A 104 -14.97 -14.55 -7.90
CA TYR A 104 -14.17 -14.53 -9.11
C TYR A 104 -13.46 -15.88 -9.28
N ASP A 105 -13.07 -16.19 -10.51
CA ASP A 105 -12.38 -17.44 -10.83
C ASP A 105 -10.89 -17.35 -10.50
N THR A 106 -10.32 -16.14 -10.54
CA THR A 106 -8.91 -15.92 -10.21
C THR A 106 -8.72 -14.96 -9.03
N GLU A 107 -7.58 -15.10 -8.34
CA GLU A 107 -7.15 -14.18 -7.29
C GLU A 107 -6.97 -12.75 -7.81
N VAL A 108 -6.50 -12.61 -9.05
CA VAL A 108 -6.18 -11.34 -9.68
C VAL A 108 -7.46 -10.55 -9.95
N GLU A 109 -8.49 -11.17 -10.53
CA GLU A 109 -9.79 -10.53 -10.75
C GLU A 109 -10.43 -10.07 -9.44
N ALA A 110 -10.40 -10.91 -8.40
CA ALA A 110 -10.89 -10.52 -7.08
C ALA A 110 -10.11 -9.32 -6.51
N ALA A 111 -8.79 -9.28 -6.70
CA ALA A 111 -7.94 -8.18 -6.25
C ALA A 111 -8.22 -6.88 -7.01
N VAL A 112 -8.46 -6.96 -8.32
CA VAL A 112 -8.87 -5.82 -9.15
C VAL A 112 -10.21 -5.26 -8.66
N ALA A 113 -11.21 -6.12 -8.42
CA ALA A 113 -12.51 -5.69 -7.89
C ALA A 113 -12.39 -5.00 -6.52
N TYR A 114 -11.50 -5.50 -5.66
CA TYR A 114 -11.18 -4.88 -4.37
C TYR A 114 -10.55 -3.49 -4.55
N ASP A 115 -9.59 -3.37 -5.47
CA ASP A 115 -8.89 -2.11 -5.75
C ASP A 115 -9.85 -1.05 -6.29
N VAL A 116 -10.69 -1.40 -7.27
CA VAL A 116 -11.73 -0.52 -7.82
C VAL A 116 -12.65 -0.01 -6.71
N ALA A 117 -13.09 -0.89 -5.81
CA ALA A 117 -13.92 -0.48 -4.67
C ALA A 117 -13.17 0.47 -3.72
N CYS A 118 -11.88 0.24 -3.47
CA CYS A 118 -11.07 1.13 -2.62
C CYS A 118 -10.87 2.51 -3.27
N VAL A 119 -10.61 2.55 -4.58
CA VAL A 119 -10.47 3.80 -5.36
C VAL A 119 -11.79 4.56 -5.39
N ALA A 120 -12.92 3.86 -5.56
CA ALA A 120 -14.24 4.49 -5.50
C ALA A 120 -14.51 5.13 -4.12
N ASP A 121 -14.11 4.48 -3.02
CA ASP A 121 -14.34 5.00 -1.66
C ASP A 121 -13.33 6.09 -1.23
N ARG A 122 -12.09 6.09 -1.75
CA ARG A 122 -10.97 6.91 -1.24
C ARG A 122 -10.22 7.74 -2.29
N GLY A 123 -10.63 7.66 -3.56
CA GLY A 123 -9.96 8.26 -4.70
C GLY A 123 -8.52 7.78 -4.87
N LEU A 124 -7.67 8.67 -5.39
CA LEU A 124 -6.24 8.40 -5.65
C LEU A 124 -5.43 8.08 -4.39
N SER A 125 -5.97 8.34 -3.20
CA SER A 125 -5.33 7.99 -1.93
C SER A 125 -5.55 6.54 -1.48
N ALA A 126 -6.28 5.75 -2.29
CA ALA A 126 -6.58 4.36 -2.00
C ALA A 126 -5.30 3.49 -1.94
N VAL A 127 -5.25 2.60 -0.94
CA VAL A 127 -4.19 1.58 -0.86
C VAL A 127 -4.66 0.35 -1.63
N THR A 128 -4.25 0.26 -2.88
CA THR A 128 -4.59 -0.81 -3.82
C THR A 128 -3.57 -1.95 -3.82
N ASN A 129 -3.91 -3.08 -4.42
CA ASN A 129 -3.02 -4.20 -4.71
C ASN A 129 -2.13 -3.91 -5.93
N PHE A 130 -2.70 -3.33 -6.98
CA PHE A 130 -2.02 -2.95 -8.23
C PHE A 130 -1.86 -1.44 -8.38
N ASP A 131 -0.87 -1.01 -9.16
CA ASP A 131 -0.48 0.40 -9.25
C ASP A 131 -1.68 1.32 -9.48
N ILE A 132 -1.71 2.48 -8.82
CA ILE A 132 -2.86 3.39 -8.92
C ILE A 132 -3.08 3.89 -10.36
N SER A 133 -2.00 3.95 -11.16
CA SER A 133 -2.05 4.25 -12.59
C SER A 133 -2.89 3.26 -13.40
N SER A 134 -3.12 2.05 -12.89
CA SER A 134 -3.99 1.06 -13.53
C SER A 134 -5.48 1.42 -13.43
N TYR A 135 -5.83 2.44 -12.65
CA TYR A 135 -7.22 2.81 -12.32
C TYR A 135 -7.52 4.29 -12.52
N SER A 136 -6.54 5.08 -12.93
CA SER A 136 -6.70 6.50 -13.24
C SER A 136 -7.06 6.68 -14.71
N GLU A 137 -8.32 6.44 -15.07
CA GLU A 137 -8.95 6.96 -16.30
C GLU A 137 -10.11 7.88 -15.92
#